data_AF-A0A931YEI3-F1
#
_entry.id   AF-A0A931YEI3-F1
#
_cell.length_a   1.000
_cell.length_b   1.000
_cell.length_c   1.000
_cell.angle_alpha   90.00
_cell.angle_beta   90.00
_cell.angle_gamma   90.00
#
_symmetry.space_group_name_H-M   'P 1'
#
loop_
_entity.id
_entity.type
_entity.pdbx_description
1 polymer ?
#
loop_
_entity_poly.entity_id
_entity_poly.type
_entity_poly.pdbx_seq_one_letter_code
_entity_poly.pdbx_strand_id
1 'polypeptide(L)'
;MKLLLPLQSLLGSAPYAVHSLPELEEPIRAELFGIERLEEHAQSLAAAQRITTASRRGRRLLPRLEDNGRVLLESYRAIARAIREERAIIPAAEWLVDNFHIVEEQLRESRDDLPSGYYRELPKLAEGHLEGYPRVFGLAWAFVAHTDSRFDPETFRRFVRAYQRVQPLTIGELWAVAITLRIVLVENLRRLAERIVRGRAARQEADALADELLGLGGRPADPAASVLRRFEGAPLATAFAVQLVQRLRDQDPSVTPALLWLDARLAAQGTTAEKIVRVEHQRQAAMNVTVRNVITSMRLMSALDWREFFESVSLVDEVLRADADFAAMDFATRDRYRHAIEELSRGSGRSELDVTRRAVLEAKRARLEPPPKPLSCPGIGEKTPATTCSREGVRPSRSRSASAFPQSAGFFAPTWPGRHPRTSERSRSSPGSSSPCPFSRRANREWAWRVWSCSGCSLSSPPRTWRSRW
;
A
#
# COMPACT_ATOMS: atom_id res chain seq x y z
N MET A 1 0.17 -41.13 -35.49
CA MET A 1 1.57 -41.29 -35.09
C MET A 1 1.98 -40.08 -34.27
N LYS A 2 2.10 -40.27 -32.94
CA LYS A 2 2.71 -39.38 -31.92
C LYS A 2 2.07 -38.00 -31.67
N LEU A 3 1.84 -37.53 -30.45
CA LEU A 3 1.85 -38.10 -29.10
C LEU A 3 1.17 -37.03 -28.20
N LEU A 4 0.06 -37.40 -27.57
CA LEU A 4 -0.43 -36.82 -26.31
C LEU A 4 0.46 -37.39 -25.19
N LEU A 5 1.03 -36.57 -24.31
CA LEU A 5 1.50 -36.91 -22.95
C LEU A 5 1.78 -35.61 -22.15
N PRO A 6 1.78 -35.63 -20.81
CA PRO A 6 0.93 -34.76 -19.99
C PRO A 6 1.70 -33.85 -18.99
N LEU A 7 1.00 -32.84 -18.46
CA LEU A 7 1.38 -32.04 -17.28
C LEU A 7 1.34 -32.92 -16.01
N GLN A 8 2.31 -33.82 -15.86
CA GLN A 8 2.42 -34.73 -14.71
C GLN A 8 3.83 -34.83 -14.09
N SER A 9 4.74 -33.89 -14.36
CA SER A 9 6.13 -33.94 -13.87
C SER A 9 6.54 -32.84 -12.89
N LEU A 10 5.68 -32.51 -11.92
CA LEU A 10 6.07 -31.75 -10.71
C LEU A 10 5.72 -32.46 -9.39
N LEU A 11 5.51 -33.77 -9.43
CA LEU A 11 5.50 -34.62 -8.24
C LEU A 11 6.88 -35.24 -8.06
N GLY A 12 7.83 -34.41 -7.62
CA GLY A 12 9.08 -34.88 -7.02
C GLY A 12 8.89 -35.00 -5.52
N SER A 13 8.77 -36.23 -5.02
CA SER A 13 8.80 -36.57 -3.61
C SER A 13 10.15 -36.19 -3.00
N ALA A 14 10.19 -35.10 -2.24
CA ALA A 14 11.27 -34.80 -1.31
C ALA A 14 10.78 -35.01 0.13
N PRO A 15 11.55 -35.68 0.99
CA PRO A 15 11.12 -36.08 2.33
C PRO A 15 10.84 -34.87 3.21
N TYR A 16 9.79 -34.98 4.02
CA TYR A 16 9.37 -34.01 5.04
C TYR A 16 10.53 -33.61 5.94
N ALA A 17 11.19 -32.50 5.61
CA ALA A 17 11.88 -31.69 6.60
C ALA A 17 10.79 -30.94 7.36
N VAL A 18 10.68 -31.24 8.66
CA VAL A 18 9.89 -30.49 9.63
C VAL A 18 10.49 -29.09 9.72
N HIS A 19 10.16 -28.24 8.75
CA HIS A 19 10.31 -26.82 8.89
C HIS A 19 9.24 -26.37 9.87
N SER A 20 9.70 -25.98 11.04
CA SER A 20 9.00 -25.15 12.01
C SER A 20 7.98 -24.26 11.28
N LEU A 21 6.69 -24.42 11.58
CA LEU A 21 5.67 -23.49 11.11
C LEU A 21 6.17 -22.07 11.42
N PRO A 22 6.23 -21.14 10.44
CA PRO A 22 6.72 -19.79 10.71
C PRO A 22 5.90 -19.21 11.86
N GLU A 23 6.59 -18.66 12.87
CA GLU A 23 5.98 -17.93 13.97
C GLU A 23 4.97 -16.93 13.39
N LEU A 24 3.79 -16.89 14.00
CA LEU A 24 2.72 -16.00 13.54
C LEU A 24 3.19 -14.56 13.57
N GLU A 25 3.20 -13.93 12.40
CA GLU A 25 3.41 -12.49 12.31
C GLU A 25 2.20 -11.77 12.96
N GLU A 26 2.42 -11.22 14.16
CA GLU A 26 1.40 -10.42 14.85
C GLU A 26 0.99 -9.20 14.01
N PRO A 27 -0.28 -8.75 14.10
CA PRO A 27 -0.71 -7.52 13.45
C PRO A 27 0.20 -6.34 13.81
N ILE A 28 0.40 -5.44 12.86
CA ILE A 28 1.15 -4.19 13.06
C ILE A 28 0.28 -3.28 13.92
N ARG A 29 0.45 -3.39 15.24
CA ARG A 29 -0.25 -2.62 16.25
C ARG A 29 0.63 -2.42 17.47
N ALA A 30 0.60 -1.22 18.01
CA ALA A 30 1.22 -0.84 19.27
C ALA A 30 0.24 0.00 20.10
N GLU A 31 0.72 0.61 21.19
CA GLU A 31 -0.04 1.57 21.96
C GLU A 31 -0.53 2.73 21.08
N LEU A 32 -1.80 3.11 21.19
CA LEU A 32 -2.36 4.19 20.38
C LEU A 32 -1.89 5.54 20.88
N PHE A 33 -1.38 6.38 19.97
CA PHE A 33 -0.87 7.70 20.29
C PHE A 33 -1.83 8.79 19.85
N GLY A 34 -2.02 9.79 20.71
CA GLY A 34 -2.59 11.09 20.32
C GLY A 34 -1.63 11.88 19.43
N ILE A 35 -2.08 13.01 18.88
CA ILE A 35 -1.32 13.74 17.86
C ILE A 35 0.01 14.28 18.37
N GLU A 36 0.06 14.78 19.61
CA GLU A 36 1.28 15.28 20.25
C GLU A 36 2.30 14.15 20.43
N ARG A 37 1.85 13.01 20.97
CA ARG A 37 2.70 11.83 21.17
C ARG A 37 3.17 11.21 19.86
N LEU A 38 2.37 11.31 18.79
CA LEU A 38 2.78 10.93 17.44
C LEU A 38 3.92 11.82 16.93
N GLU A 39 3.85 13.14 17.13
CA GLU A 39 4.94 14.05 16.73
C GLU A 39 6.24 13.79 17.52
N GLU A 40 6.14 13.58 18.83
CA GLU A 40 7.28 13.19 19.67
C GLU A 40 7.88 11.86 19.21
N HIS A 41 7.00 10.88 18.93
CA HIS A 41 7.44 9.58 18.43
C HIS A 41 8.15 9.72 17.08
N ALA A 42 7.62 10.55 16.15
CA ALA A 42 8.24 10.79 14.86
C ALA A 42 9.67 11.34 14.98
N GLN A 43 9.89 12.28 15.92
CA GLN A 43 11.22 12.85 16.19
C GLN A 43 12.15 11.80 16.80
N SER A 44 11.67 11.02 17.79
CA SER A 44 12.45 9.94 18.41
C SER A 44 12.83 8.86 17.39
N LEU A 45 11.91 8.52 16.48
CA LEU A 45 12.11 7.57 15.40
C LEU A 45 13.15 8.07 14.41
N ALA A 46 13.06 9.33 13.99
CA ALA A 46 14.04 9.95 13.11
C ALA A 46 15.44 9.97 13.74
N ALA A 47 15.57 10.22 15.04
CA ALA A 47 16.85 10.15 15.74
C ALA A 47 17.42 8.71 15.78
N ALA A 48 16.55 7.71 15.95
CA ALA A 48 16.94 6.30 16.03
C ALA A 48 17.24 5.67 14.65
N GLN A 49 16.65 6.17 13.56
CA GLN A 49 16.82 5.62 12.23
C GLN A 49 18.14 6.06 11.58
N ARG A 50 19.19 5.24 11.78
CA ARG A 50 20.45 5.38 11.06
C ARG A 50 20.34 4.82 9.64
N ILE A 51 20.78 5.61 8.64
CA ILE A 51 20.82 5.20 7.23
C ILE A 51 22.19 4.65 6.84
N THR A 52 22.22 3.66 5.95
CA THR A 52 23.46 3.12 5.40
C THR A 52 24.03 4.03 4.31
N THR A 53 25.36 4.15 4.28
CA THR A 53 26.10 4.87 3.24
C THR A 53 26.40 3.99 2.01
N ALA A 54 26.24 2.67 2.10
CA ALA A 54 26.81 1.72 1.14
C ALA A 54 25.79 0.91 0.30
N SER A 55 24.52 0.81 0.71
CA SER A 55 23.62 -0.19 0.11
C SER A 55 22.70 0.36 -0.98
N ARG A 56 23.08 0.17 -2.24
CA ARG A 56 22.15 0.20 -3.41
C ARG A 56 21.31 -1.09 -3.53
N ARG A 57 21.62 -2.13 -2.74
CA ARG A 57 20.98 -3.45 -2.77
C ARG A 57 20.41 -3.79 -1.39
N GLY A 58 19.46 -2.99 -0.93
CA GLY A 58 18.65 -3.32 0.25
C GLY A 58 17.77 -4.56 0.02
N ARG A 59 17.07 -5.02 1.07
CA ARG A 59 15.98 -6.03 0.96
C ARG A 59 14.96 -5.55 -0.07
N ARG A 60 14.23 -6.43 -0.76
CA ARG A 60 13.31 -6.00 -1.83
C ARG A 60 11.87 -5.90 -1.31
N LEU A 61 11.22 -4.75 -1.45
CA LEU A 61 9.80 -4.57 -1.08
C LEU A 61 8.86 -5.27 -2.08
N LEU A 62 9.18 -5.29 -3.38
CA LEU A 62 8.30 -5.86 -4.40
C LEU A 62 7.99 -7.35 -4.19
N PRO A 63 8.96 -8.26 -3.95
CA PRO A 63 8.65 -9.66 -3.65
C PRO A 63 7.82 -9.82 -2.38
N ARG A 64 8.03 -8.96 -1.37
CA ARG A 64 7.22 -8.95 -0.15
C ARG A 64 5.77 -8.56 -0.47
N LEU A 65 5.57 -7.52 -1.28
CA LEU A 65 4.25 -7.09 -1.74
C LEU A 65 3.54 -8.18 -2.56
N GLU A 66 4.27 -8.89 -3.43
CA GLU A 66 3.75 -10.01 -4.22
C GLU A 66 3.32 -11.18 -3.32
N ASP A 67 4.13 -11.54 -2.32
CA ASP A 67 3.75 -12.56 -1.33
C ASP A 67 2.52 -12.13 -0.51
N ASN A 68 2.47 -10.86 -0.10
CA ASN A 68 1.30 -10.31 0.58
C ASN A 68 0.03 -10.46 -0.26
N GLY A 69 0.10 -10.10 -1.54
CA GLY A 69 -1.01 -10.26 -2.47
C GLY A 69 -1.45 -11.71 -2.65
N ARG A 70 -0.49 -12.64 -2.76
CA ARG A 70 -0.76 -14.08 -2.86
C ARG A 70 -1.52 -14.60 -1.64
N VAL A 71 -1.01 -14.32 -0.43
CA VAL A 71 -1.61 -14.77 0.84
C VAL A 71 -3.00 -14.16 1.05
N LEU A 72 -3.17 -12.87 0.71
CA LEU A 72 -4.46 -12.19 0.79
C LEU A 72 -5.49 -12.83 -0.15
N LEU A 73 -5.09 -13.17 -1.38
CA LEU A 73 -5.97 -13.83 -2.35
C LEU A 73 -6.36 -15.25 -1.91
N GLU A 74 -5.41 -16.01 -1.36
CA GLU A 74 -5.68 -17.32 -0.76
C GLU A 74 -6.67 -17.21 0.40
N SER A 75 -6.47 -16.23 1.28
CA SER A 75 -7.34 -15.97 2.42
C SER A 75 -8.74 -15.55 2.00
N TYR A 76 -8.85 -14.65 1.01
CA TYR A 76 -10.12 -14.26 0.41
C TYR A 76 -10.87 -15.46 -0.16
N ARG A 77 -10.21 -16.34 -0.91
CA ARG A 77 -10.85 -17.54 -1.48
C ARG A 77 -11.33 -18.51 -0.40
N ALA A 78 -10.55 -18.68 0.68
CA ALA A 78 -10.93 -19.52 1.80
C ALA A 78 -12.16 -18.96 2.55
N ILE A 79 -12.20 -17.65 2.81
CA ILE A 79 -13.33 -16.99 3.44
C ILE A 79 -14.53 -16.98 2.49
N ALA A 80 -14.40 -16.63 1.22
CA ALA A 80 -15.51 -16.64 0.27
C ALA A 80 -16.15 -18.05 0.12
N ARG A 81 -15.34 -19.11 0.19
CA ARG A 81 -15.87 -20.49 0.23
C ARG A 81 -16.68 -20.75 1.49
N ALA A 82 -16.21 -20.27 2.63
CA ALA A 82 -16.93 -20.35 3.89
C ALA A 82 -18.34 -19.76 3.86
N ILE A 83 -18.46 -18.56 3.27
CA ILE A 83 -19.73 -17.83 3.18
C ILE A 83 -20.72 -18.61 2.33
N ARG A 84 -20.25 -19.19 1.20
CA ARG A 84 -21.09 -20.02 0.32
C ARG A 84 -21.57 -21.31 0.97
N GLU A 85 -20.82 -21.84 1.93
CA GLU A 85 -21.19 -23.02 2.72
C GLU A 85 -22.06 -22.64 3.94
N GLU A 86 -22.56 -21.40 4.00
CA GLU A 86 -23.42 -20.88 5.08
C GLU A 86 -22.82 -21.06 6.49
N ARG A 87 -21.48 -21.11 6.58
CA ARG A 87 -20.80 -21.27 7.86
C ARG A 87 -20.69 -19.94 8.58
N ALA A 88 -20.76 -19.97 9.91
CA ALA A 88 -20.50 -18.79 10.74
C ALA A 88 -19.13 -18.16 10.42
N ILE A 89 -19.14 -16.85 10.21
CA ILE A 89 -17.99 -16.00 9.95
C ILE A 89 -18.00 -14.84 10.94
N ILE A 90 -16.82 -14.35 11.27
CA ILE A 90 -16.69 -13.17 12.11
C ILE A 90 -16.84 -11.89 11.26
N PRO A 91 -17.33 -10.77 11.81
CA PRO A 91 -17.56 -9.54 11.04
C PRO A 91 -16.34 -9.01 10.29
N ALA A 92 -15.13 -9.20 10.84
CA ALA A 92 -13.89 -8.82 10.17
C ALA A 92 -13.67 -9.56 8.84
N ALA A 93 -14.13 -10.81 8.74
CA ALA A 93 -14.00 -11.65 7.55
C ALA A 93 -14.97 -11.21 6.44
N GLU A 94 -16.19 -10.83 6.82
CA GLU A 94 -17.19 -10.24 5.91
C GLU A 94 -16.64 -8.95 5.30
N TRP A 95 -16.15 -8.05 6.17
CA TRP A 95 -15.60 -6.78 5.72
C TRP A 95 -14.43 -6.98 4.74
N LEU A 96 -13.56 -7.96 4.97
CA LEU A 96 -12.47 -8.27 4.05
C LEU A 96 -12.99 -8.74 2.68
N VAL A 97 -13.99 -9.62 2.64
CA VAL A 97 -14.55 -10.16 1.38
C VAL A 97 -15.27 -9.08 0.58
N ASP A 98 -16.14 -8.30 1.23
CA ASP A 98 -16.94 -7.26 0.58
C ASP A 98 -16.06 -6.16 -0.05
N ASN A 99 -14.88 -5.95 0.52
CA ASN A 99 -13.98 -4.85 0.17
C ASN A 99 -12.70 -5.31 -0.55
N PHE A 100 -12.59 -6.59 -0.95
CA PHE A 100 -11.35 -7.14 -1.49
C PHE A 100 -10.87 -6.43 -2.78
N HIS A 101 -11.80 -5.90 -3.58
CA HIS A 101 -11.47 -5.12 -4.78
C HIS A 101 -10.57 -3.90 -4.50
N ILE A 102 -10.71 -3.26 -3.33
CA ILE A 102 -9.85 -2.13 -2.93
C ILE A 102 -8.42 -2.61 -2.69
N VAL A 103 -8.27 -3.79 -2.10
CA VAL A 103 -6.96 -4.40 -1.84
C VAL A 103 -6.25 -4.73 -3.15
N GLU A 104 -6.97 -5.26 -4.13
CA GLU A 104 -6.44 -5.54 -5.48
C GLU A 104 -6.00 -4.25 -6.18
N GLU A 105 -6.74 -3.16 -6.03
CA GLU A 105 -6.36 -1.84 -6.53
C GLU A 105 -5.08 -1.32 -5.86
N GLN A 106 -4.98 -1.39 -4.53
CA GLN A 106 -3.78 -0.97 -3.79
C GLN A 106 -2.52 -1.77 -4.16
N LEU A 107 -2.67 -3.08 -4.36
CA LEU A 107 -1.57 -3.95 -4.80
C LEU A 107 -1.06 -3.56 -6.19
N ARG A 108 -1.98 -3.20 -7.10
CA ARG A 108 -1.64 -2.77 -8.46
C ARG A 108 -0.95 -1.41 -8.45
N GLU A 109 -1.56 -0.40 -7.82
CA GLU A 109 -1.00 0.96 -7.67
C GLU A 109 0.41 0.89 -7.08
N SER A 110 0.57 0.18 -5.96
CA SER A 110 1.87 0.09 -5.27
C SER A 110 2.96 -0.58 -6.13
N ARG A 111 2.59 -1.49 -7.05
CA ARG A 111 3.52 -2.13 -7.97
C ARG A 111 3.97 -1.18 -9.07
N ASP A 112 3.03 -0.41 -9.62
CA ASP A 112 3.29 0.54 -10.70
C ASP A 112 4.11 1.73 -10.18
N ASP A 113 3.84 2.18 -8.96
CA ASP A 113 4.47 3.35 -8.35
C ASP A 113 5.84 3.06 -7.69
N LEU A 114 6.20 1.79 -7.50
CA LEU A 114 7.50 1.38 -6.96
C LEU A 114 8.40 0.63 -7.96
N PRO A 115 8.82 1.25 -9.08
CA PRO A 115 9.81 0.64 -9.97
C PRO A 115 11.10 0.24 -9.24
N SER A 116 11.73 -0.83 -9.71
CA SER A 116 12.95 -1.35 -9.06
C SER A 116 14.12 -0.35 -9.05
N GLY A 117 14.20 0.55 -10.04
CA GLY A 117 15.17 1.64 -10.10
C GLY A 117 14.95 2.64 -8.97
N TYR A 118 13.74 3.21 -8.92
CA TYR A 118 13.29 4.12 -7.87
C TYR A 118 13.53 3.55 -6.47
N TYR A 119 13.15 2.29 -6.24
CA TYR A 119 13.39 1.62 -4.97
C TYR A 119 14.86 1.61 -4.55
N ARG A 120 15.82 1.44 -5.47
CA ARG A 120 17.25 1.35 -5.16
C ARG A 120 17.85 2.68 -4.71
N GLU A 121 17.22 3.79 -5.09
CA GLU A 121 17.70 5.13 -4.77
C GLU A 121 17.27 5.58 -3.37
N LEU A 122 16.25 4.95 -2.78
CA LEU A 122 15.78 5.28 -1.44
C LEU A 122 16.79 4.85 -0.35
N PRO A 123 17.18 5.75 0.57
CA PRO A 123 18.06 5.45 1.72
C PRO A 123 17.57 4.28 2.57
N LYS A 124 18.45 3.31 2.84
CA LYS A 124 18.12 2.11 3.63
C LYS A 124 18.49 2.26 5.10
N LEU A 125 17.69 1.68 5.98
CA LEU A 125 18.00 1.55 7.40
C LEU A 125 19.21 0.64 7.60
N ALA A 126 20.13 1.07 8.46
CA ALA A 126 21.38 0.37 8.75
C ALA A 126 21.24 -0.70 9.85
N GLU A 127 20.19 -0.64 10.66
CA GLU A 127 20.01 -1.53 11.82
C GLU A 127 18.53 -1.69 12.19
N GLY A 128 18.27 -2.60 13.14
CA GLY A 128 16.94 -2.88 13.69
C GLY A 128 16.13 -3.89 12.87
N HIS A 129 14.88 -4.14 13.28
CA HIS A 129 14.03 -5.16 12.65
C HIS A 129 13.69 -4.87 11.17
N LEU A 130 13.87 -3.62 10.72
CA LEU A 130 13.68 -3.19 9.34
C LEU A 130 14.99 -2.92 8.60
N GLU A 131 16.12 -3.44 9.11
CA GLU A 131 17.42 -3.32 8.45
C GLU A 131 17.35 -3.70 6.97
N GLY A 132 17.90 -2.84 6.12
CA GLY A 132 17.94 -3.02 4.67
C GLY A 132 16.66 -2.61 3.93
N TYR A 133 15.59 -2.19 4.62
CA TYR A 133 14.42 -1.54 4.01
C TYR A 133 14.59 0.00 3.96
N PRO A 134 13.84 0.73 3.11
CA PRO A 134 13.89 2.18 3.07
C PRO A 134 13.48 2.78 4.42
N ARG A 135 14.11 3.88 4.87
CA ARG A 135 13.69 4.51 6.14
C ARG A 135 12.24 4.98 6.13
N VAL A 136 11.73 5.41 4.97
CA VAL A 136 10.31 5.75 4.77
C VAL A 136 9.36 4.57 5.00
N PHE A 137 9.81 3.33 4.79
CA PHE A 137 9.04 2.14 5.17
C PHE A 137 8.92 2.02 6.69
N GLY A 138 10.00 2.29 7.43
CA GLY A 138 9.97 2.34 8.89
C GLY A 138 9.12 3.49 9.44
N LEU A 139 9.12 4.65 8.77
CA LEU A 139 8.23 5.77 9.08
C LEU A 139 6.76 5.35 8.93
N ALA A 140 6.39 4.76 7.80
CA ALA A 140 5.03 4.28 7.55
C ALA A 140 4.62 3.17 8.54
N TRP A 141 5.53 2.25 8.86
CA TRP A 141 5.31 1.18 9.84
C TRP A 141 4.97 1.73 11.22
N ALA A 142 5.78 2.67 11.72
CA ALA A 142 5.56 3.31 13.01
C ALA A 142 4.22 4.04 13.06
N PHE A 143 3.89 4.80 12.01
CA PHE A 143 2.60 5.48 11.92
C PHE A 143 1.43 4.48 12.01
N VAL A 144 1.44 3.42 11.18
CA VAL A 144 0.38 2.41 11.15
C VAL A 144 0.24 1.68 12.50
N ALA A 145 1.34 1.36 13.16
CA ALA A 145 1.33 0.67 14.45
C ALA A 145 0.66 1.51 15.55
N HIS A 146 0.92 2.82 15.58
CA HIS A 146 0.44 3.73 16.62
C HIS A 146 -0.90 4.41 16.31
N THR A 147 -1.48 4.18 15.13
CA THR A 147 -2.82 4.66 14.74
C THR A 147 -3.84 3.54 14.53
N ASP A 148 -3.47 2.28 14.79
CA ASP A 148 -4.25 1.09 14.42
C ASP A 148 -4.69 1.12 12.94
N SER A 149 -3.74 1.47 12.06
CA SER A 149 -3.97 1.63 10.62
C SER A 149 -5.00 2.70 10.25
N ARG A 150 -5.40 3.60 11.16
CA ARG A 150 -6.27 4.73 10.84
C ARG A 150 -5.44 5.83 10.18
N PHE A 151 -5.74 6.09 8.91
CA PHE A 151 -5.16 7.19 8.16
C PHE A 151 -6.02 8.45 8.27
N ASP A 152 -5.37 9.54 8.62
CA ASP A 152 -5.90 10.89 8.57
C ASP A 152 -4.82 11.79 7.93
N PRO A 153 -5.12 12.50 6.83
CA PRO A 153 -4.10 13.25 6.09
C PRO A 153 -3.40 14.33 6.92
N GLU A 154 -4.13 15.04 7.78
CA GLU A 154 -3.57 16.11 8.61
C GLU A 154 -2.66 15.54 9.71
N THR A 155 -3.11 14.48 10.39
CA THR A 155 -2.30 13.77 11.38
C THR A 155 -1.03 13.21 10.75
N PHE A 156 -1.13 12.64 9.55
CA PHE A 156 0.03 12.12 8.82
C PHE A 156 0.98 13.22 8.37
N ARG A 157 0.44 14.36 7.90
CA ARG A 157 1.24 15.55 7.55
C ARG A 157 2.06 16.02 8.73
N ARG A 158 1.46 16.13 9.92
CA ARG A 158 2.15 16.51 11.16
C ARG A 158 3.22 15.50 11.57
N PHE A 159 2.91 14.21 11.48
CA PHE A 159 3.86 13.13 11.76
C PHE A 159 5.11 13.22 10.86
N VAL A 160 4.91 13.36 9.53
CA VAL A 160 6.01 13.52 8.56
C VAL A 160 6.79 14.81 8.80
N ARG A 161 6.11 15.92 9.11
CA ARG A 161 6.77 17.20 9.45
C ARG A 161 7.62 17.07 10.71
N ALA A 162 7.11 16.43 11.75
CA ALA A 162 7.84 16.21 12.99
C ALA A 162 9.08 15.31 12.79
N TYR A 163 8.96 14.25 11.99
CA TYR A 163 10.11 13.43 11.59
C TYR A 163 11.20 14.28 10.91
N GLN A 164 10.79 15.13 9.95
CA GLN A 164 11.70 15.97 9.18
C GLN A 164 12.41 17.07 9.98
N ARG A 165 11.91 17.43 11.19
CA ARG A 165 12.62 18.34 12.10
C ARG A 165 13.97 17.77 12.56
N VAL A 166 14.10 16.45 12.58
CA VAL A 166 15.32 15.75 13.00
C VAL A 166 16.12 15.28 11.78
N GLN A 167 15.46 14.60 10.84
CA GLN A 167 16.10 14.15 9.60
C GLN A 167 15.26 14.54 8.38
N PRO A 168 15.70 15.55 7.59
CA PRO A 168 15.05 15.89 6.33
C PRO A 168 14.96 14.68 5.39
N LEU A 169 13.77 14.50 4.81
CA LEU A 169 13.52 13.50 3.77
C LEU A 169 13.84 14.10 2.41
N THR A 170 14.39 13.29 1.50
CA THR A 170 14.61 13.73 0.12
C THR A 170 13.29 13.83 -0.65
N ILE A 171 13.29 14.52 -1.79
CA ILE A 171 12.16 14.61 -2.72
C ILE A 171 11.66 13.20 -3.08
N GLY A 172 12.58 12.32 -3.49
CA GLY A 172 12.26 10.92 -3.76
C GLY A 172 11.68 10.17 -2.56
N GLU A 173 12.15 10.44 -1.33
CA GLU A 173 11.56 9.82 -0.14
C GLU A 173 10.15 10.31 0.16
N LEU A 174 9.87 11.60 0.00
CA LEU A 174 8.54 12.15 0.21
C LEU A 174 7.49 11.54 -0.72
N TRP A 175 7.84 11.28 -1.98
CA TRP A 175 6.98 10.50 -2.89
C TRP A 175 6.80 9.05 -2.44
N ALA A 176 7.85 8.44 -1.89
CA ALA A 176 7.80 7.06 -1.41
C ALA A 176 6.97 6.88 -0.13
N VAL A 177 6.71 7.95 0.63
CA VAL A 177 5.87 7.89 1.84
C VAL A 177 4.46 7.35 1.52
N ALA A 178 3.82 7.84 0.45
CA ALA A 178 2.49 7.39 0.03
C ALA A 178 2.48 5.91 -0.34
N ILE A 179 3.50 5.48 -1.08
CA ILE A 179 3.62 4.11 -1.58
C ILE A 179 3.91 3.15 -0.43
N THR A 180 4.85 3.49 0.44
CA THR A 180 5.20 2.66 1.59
C THR A 180 4.07 2.55 2.59
N LEU A 181 3.27 3.61 2.79
CA LEU A 181 2.05 3.53 3.59
C LEU A 181 1.05 2.50 3.03
N ARG A 182 0.82 2.48 1.71
CA ARG A 182 -0.03 1.44 1.07
C ARG A 182 0.51 0.04 1.33
N ILE A 183 1.81 -0.16 1.13
CA ILE A 183 2.46 -1.47 1.32
C ILE A 183 2.30 -1.93 2.77
N VAL A 184 2.49 -1.05 3.76
CA VAL A 184 2.33 -1.39 5.18
C VAL A 184 0.87 -1.70 5.54
N LEU A 185 -0.10 -0.98 4.97
CA LEU A 185 -1.53 -1.29 5.17
C LEU A 185 -1.89 -2.67 4.58
N VAL A 186 -1.39 -2.99 3.39
CA VAL A 186 -1.56 -4.31 2.75
C VAL A 186 -0.90 -5.41 3.60
N GLU A 187 0.31 -5.16 4.10
CA GLU A 187 1.03 -6.06 5.00
C GLU A 187 0.23 -6.34 6.28
N ASN A 188 -0.34 -5.30 6.90
CA ASN A 188 -1.14 -5.49 8.10
C ASN A 188 -2.44 -6.27 7.80
N LEU A 189 -3.08 -5.99 6.66
CA LEU A 189 -4.25 -6.74 6.23
C LEU A 189 -3.95 -8.21 6.00
N ARG A 190 -2.79 -8.55 5.42
CA ARG A 190 -2.33 -9.93 5.24
C ARG A 190 -2.25 -10.66 6.57
N ARG A 191 -1.60 -10.06 7.57
CA ARG A 191 -1.47 -10.62 8.94
C ARG A 191 -2.83 -10.87 9.58
N LEU A 192 -3.77 -9.92 9.43
CA LEU A 192 -5.14 -10.06 9.92
C LEU A 192 -5.90 -11.17 9.17
N ALA A 193 -5.78 -11.24 7.85
CA ALA A 193 -6.44 -12.26 7.03
C ALA A 193 -5.98 -13.68 7.37
N GLU A 194 -4.67 -13.89 7.54
CA GLU A 194 -4.12 -15.18 8.00
C GLU A 194 -4.67 -15.56 9.38
N ARG A 195 -4.77 -14.59 10.30
CA ARG A 195 -5.31 -14.78 11.64
C ARG A 195 -6.79 -15.16 11.61
N ILE A 196 -7.58 -14.56 10.71
CA ILE A 196 -8.99 -14.92 10.47
C ILE A 196 -9.09 -16.37 9.97
N VAL A 197 -8.31 -16.73 8.96
CA VAL A 197 -8.32 -18.08 8.36
C VAL A 197 -7.90 -19.15 9.37
N ARG A 198 -6.81 -18.93 10.11
CA ARG A 198 -6.36 -19.87 11.15
C ARG A 198 -7.35 -19.99 12.30
N GLY A 199 -7.90 -18.86 12.77
CA GLY A 199 -8.93 -18.88 13.82
C GLY A 199 -10.18 -19.65 13.38
N ARG A 200 -10.56 -19.56 12.10
CA ARG A 200 -11.64 -20.37 11.54
C ARG A 200 -11.29 -21.86 11.50
N ALA A 201 -10.11 -22.21 10.99
CA ALA A 201 -9.66 -23.61 10.95
C ALA A 201 -9.66 -24.25 12.36
N ALA A 202 -9.18 -23.51 13.36
CA ALA A 202 -9.20 -23.92 14.76
C ALA A 202 -10.63 -24.15 15.31
N ARG A 203 -11.61 -23.30 14.95
CA ARG A 203 -13.01 -23.52 15.32
C ARG A 203 -13.59 -24.78 14.67
N GLN A 204 -13.29 -25.00 13.39
CA GLN A 204 -13.76 -26.20 12.66
C GLN A 204 -13.20 -27.49 13.24
N GLU A 205 -11.94 -27.47 13.66
CA GLU A 205 -11.29 -28.60 14.32
C GLU A 205 -11.92 -28.88 15.71
N ALA A 206 -12.28 -27.83 16.45
CA ALA A 206 -13.01 -27.96 17.71
C ALA A 206 -14.44 -28.51 17.51
N ASP A 207 -15.14 -28.07 16.46
CA ASP A 207 -16.47 -28.59 16.12
C ASP A 207 -16.40 -30.08 15.80
N ALA A 208 -15.42 -30.51 14.99
CA ALA A 208 -15.23 -31.91 14.65
C ALA A 208 -14.89 -32.77 15.89
N LEU A 209 -14.04 -32.27 16.79
CA LEU A 209 -13.76 -32.93 18.06
C LEU A 209 -15.04 -33.04 18.92
N ALA A 210 -15.82 -31.97 19.02
CA ALA A 210 -17.05 -31.98 19.81
C ALA A 210 -18.06 -32.98 19.23
N ASP A 211 -18.20 -33.06 17.91
CA ASP A 211 -19.08 -34.03 17.25
C ASP A 211 -18.65 -35.47 17.52
N GLU A 212 -17.34 -35.77 17.49
CA GLU A 212 -16.77 -37.08 17.84
C GLU A 212 -17.05 -37.45 19.31
N LEU A 213 -16.85 -36.51 20.25
CA LEU A 213 -17.10 -36.72 21.67
C LEU A 213 -18.58 -36.90 22.01
N LEU A 214 -19.46 -36.22 21.28
CA LEU A 214 -20.92 -36.28 21.47
C LEU A 214 -21.58 -37.42 20.67
N GLY A 215 -20.83 -38.16 19.86
CA GLY A 215 -21.37 -39.20 18.97
C GLY A 215 -22.33 -38.64 17.90
N LEU A 216 -22.19 -37.38 17.54
CA LEU A 216 -23.03 -36.73 16.53
C LEU A 216 -22.58 -37.16 15.12
N GLY A 217 -23.53 -37.29 14.19
CA GLY A 217 -23.24 -37.69 12.81
C GLY A 217 -23.19 -39.20 12.56
N GLY A 218 -23.80 -40.02 13.42
CA GLY A 218 -24.00 -41.46 13.20
C GLY A 218 -22.77 -42.33 13.47
N ARG A 219 -21.78 -41.80 14.20
CA ARG A 219 -20.61 -42.56 14.67
C ARG A 219 -20.78 -42.92 16.14
N PRO A 220 -20.38 -44.12 16.58
CA PRO A 220 -20.29 -44.41 18.01
C PRO A 220 -19.32 -43.42 18.66
N ALA A 221 -19.65 -42.91 19.85
CA ALA A 221 -18.76 -42.03 20.58
C ALA A 221 -17.45 -42.77 20.89
N ASP A 222 -16.34 -42.30 20.31
CA ASP A 222 -15.02 -42.85 20.62
C ASP A 222 -14.66 -42.52 22.08
N PRO A 223 -13.89 -43.38 22.78
CA PRO A 223 -13.48 -43.08 24.15
C PRO A 223 -12.75 -41.74 24.22
N ALA A 224 -13.23 -40.79 25.04
CA ALA A 224 -12.69 -39.43 25.10
C ALA A 224 -11.16 -39.39 25.23
N ALA A 225 -10.57 -40.31 25.98
CA ALA A 225 -9.12 -40.41 26.15
C ALA A 225 -8.33 -40.65 24.85
N SER A 226 -8.86 -41.42 23.88
CA SER A 226 -8.17 -41.68 22.62
C SER A 226 -8.23 -40.45 21.69
N VAL A 227 -9.39 -39.80 21.64
CA VAL A 227 -9.63 -38.63 20.79
C VAL A 227 -8.88 -37.40 21.29
N LEU A 228 -8.81 -37.21 22.62
CA LEU A 228 -8.14 -36.06 23.23
C LEU A 228 -6.61 -36.15 23.14
N ARG A 229 -6.04 -37.38 23.04
CA ARG A 229 -4.59 -37.61 22.97
C ARG A 229 -3.91 -36.85 21.81
N ARG A 230 -4.62 -36.60 20.71
CA ARG A 230 -4.09 -35.87 19.54
C ARG A 230 -3.79 -34.40 19.82
N PHE A 231 -4.43 -33.82 20.84
CA PHE A 231 -4.27 -32.41 21.22
C PHE A 231 -3.28 -32.22 22.37
N GLU A 232 -2.53 -33.25 22.72
CA GLU A 232 -1.71 -33.22 23.93
C GLU A 232 -0.32 -32.62 23.76
N GLY A 233 0.21 -32.67 22.54
CA GLY A 233 1.59 -32.28 22.22
C GLY A 233 1.83 -30.79 22.02
N ALA A 234 0.79 -29.95 22.01
CA ALA A 234 0.92 -28.51 21.78
C ALA A 234 -0.11 -27.69 22.58
N PRO A 235 0.18 -26.40 22.86
CA PRO A 235 -0.83 -25.49 23.40
C PRO A 235 -2.05 -25.39 22.48
N LEU A 236 -3.24 -25.37 23.08
CA LEU A 236 -4.50 -25.22 22.35
C LEU A 236 -4.60 -23.81 21.77
N ALA A 237 -4.99 -23.70 20.50
CA ALA A 237 -5.31 -22.42 19.91
C ALA A 237 -6.50 -21.78 20.65
N THR A 238 -6.44 -20.47 20.91
CA THR A 238 -7.50 -19.74 21.64
C THR A 238 -8.88 -19.96 21.04
N ALA A 239 -9.00 -19.83 19.72
CA ALA A 239 -10.26 -20.02 19.00
C ALA A 239 -10.78 -21.47 19.06
N PHE A 240 -9.88 -22.47 19.11
CA PHE A 240 -10.23 -23.88 19.28
C PHE A 240 -10.81 -24.10 20.68
N ALA A 241 -10.08 -23.66 21.71
CA ALA A 241 -10.50 -23.84 23.10
C ALA A 241 -11.84 -23.16 23.39
N VAL A 242 -12.04 -21.93 22.92
CA VAL A 242 -13.31 -21.20 23.08
C VAL A 242 -14.47 -21.92 22.42
N GLN A 243 -14.29 -22.41 21.19
CA GLN A 243 -15.33 -23.17 20.48
C GLN A 243 -15.65 -24.48 21.21
N LEU A 244 -14.64 -25.19 21.68
CA LEU A 244 -14.84 -26.44 22.42
C LEU A 244 -15.55 -26.21 23.76
N VAL A 245 -15.19 -25.17 24.50
CA VAL A 245 -15.93 -24.74 25.71
C VAL A 245 -17.39 -24.48 25.35
N GLN A 246 -17.67 -23.70 24.30
CA GLN A 246 -19.05 -23.38 23.90
C GLN A 246 -19.86 -24.61 23.47
N ARG A 247 -19.25 -25.57 22.77
CA ARG A 247 -19.92 -26.78 22.29
C ARG A 247 -20.21 -27.77 23.40
N LEU A 248 -19.29 -27.92 24.37
CA LEU A 248 -19.40 -28.88 25.48
C LEU A 248 -20.17 -28.31 26.69
N ARG A 249 -20.32 -26.99 26.79
CA ARG A 249 -21.10 -26.34 27.84
C ARG A 249 -22.58 -26.77 27.75
N ASP A 250 -23.17 -27.04 28.90
CA ASP A 250 -24.59 -27.43 29.06
C ASP A 250 -24.98 -28.76 28.37
N GLN A 251 -24.00 -29.61 28.05
CA GLN A 251 -24.21 -30.96 27.53
C GLN A 251 -24.34 -32.00 28.65
N ASP A 252 -24.79 -33.22 28.28
CA ASP A 252 -25.05 -34.35 29.17
C ASP A 252 -23.81 -34.74 30.05
N PRO A 253 -23.99 -35.29 31.27
CA PRO A 253 -22.88 -35.69 32.15
C PRO A 253 -21.81 -36.59 31.50
N SER A 254 -22.15 -37.30 30.43
CA SER A 254 -21.21 -38.09 29.62
C SER A 254 -20.01 -37.31 29.07
N VAL A 255 -20.11 -35.98 28.87
CA VAL A 255 -18.97 -35.15 28.41
C VAL A 255 -18.11 -34.56 29.53
N THR A 256 -18.47 -34.77 30.80
CA THR A 256 -17.72 -34.25 31.96
C THR A 256 -16.22 -34.57 31.92
N PRO A 257 -15.77 -35.78 31.51
CA PRO A 257 -14.34 -36.07 31.39
C PRO A 257 -13.61 -35.17 30.38
N ALA A 258 -14.27 -34.80 29.27
CA ALA A 258 -13.68 -33.91 28.27
C ALA A 258 -13.59 -32.47 28.77
N LEU A 259 -14.58 -32.00 29.54
CA LEU A 259 -14.54 -30.69 30.20
C LEU A 259 -13.41 -30.62 31.24
N LEU A 260 -13.26 -31.65 32.09
CA LEU A 260 -12.16 -31.73 33.06
C LEU A 260 -10.79 -31.75 32.39
N TRP A 261 -10.65 -32.47 31.27
CA TRP A 261 -9.44 -32.44 30.46
C TRP A 261 -9.16 -31.04 29.90
N LEU A 262 -10.17 -30.35 29.39
CA LEU A 262 -10.04 -29.01 28.82
C LEU A 262 -9.63 -28.00 29.90
N ASP A 263 -10.23 -28.06 31.09
CA ASP A 263 -9.87 -27.20 32.22
C ASP A 263 -8.43 -27.46 32.67
N ALA A 264 -8.01 -28.73 32.78
CA ALA A 264 -6.62 -29.07 33.11
C ALA A 264 -5.63 -28.53 32.05
N ARG A 265 -6.00 -28.61 30.76
CA ARG A 265 -5.21 -28.07 29.65
C ARG A 265 -5.09 -26.55 29.68
N LEU A 266 -6.18 -25.86 29.98
CA LEU A 266 -6.19 -24.40 30.11
C LEU A 266 -5.40 -23.95 31.34
N ALA A 267 -5.52 -24.67 32.46
CA ALA A 267 -4.74 -24.42 33.67
C ALA A 267 -3.24 -24.59 33.41
N ALA A 268 -2.83 -25.63 32.66
CA ALA A 268 -1.45 -25.83 32.25
C ALA A 268 -0.90 -24.70 31.34
N GLN A 269 -1.79 -23.97 30.64
CA GLN A 269 -1.46 -22.77 29.87
C GLN A 269 -1.59 -21.46 30.68
N GLY A 270 -1.84 -21.53 31.99
CA GLY A 270 -1.99 -20.35 32.86
C GLY A 270 -3.26 -19.54 32.60
N THR A 271 -4.33 -20.18 32.10
CA THR A 271 -5.61 -19.53 31.80
C THR A 271 -6.80 -20.36 32.28
N THR A 272 -8.01 -19.80 32.15
CA THR A 272 -9.29 -20.44 32.46
C THR A 272 -10.24 -20.33 31.26
N ALA A 273 -11.32 -21.12 31.26
CA ALA A 273 -12.36 -21.07 30.23
C ALA A 273 -12.95 -19.65 30.09
N GLU A 274 -13.27 -18.99 31.21
CA GLU A 274 -13.80 -17.61 31.19
C GLU A 274 -12.79 -16.61 30.62
N LYS A 275 -11.53 -16.69 31.08
CA LYS A 275 -10.46 -15.78 30.64
C LYS A 275 -10.19 -15.94 29.15
N ILE A 276 -10.15 -17.17 28.62
CA ILE A 276 -9.86 -17.42 27.22
C ILE A 276 -11.01 -17.00 26.29
N VAL A 277 -12.27 -17.17 26.73
CA VAL A 277 -13.46 -16.65 26.04
C VAL A 277 -13.39 -15.12 25.93
N ARG A 278 -13.11 -14.43 27.05
CA ARG A 278 -12.96 -12.96 27.05
C ARG A 278 -11.84 -12.49 26.11
N VAL A 279 -10.68 -13.15 26.15
CA VAL A 279 -9.53 -12.83 25.28
C VAL A 279 -9.87 -13.01 23.80
N GLU A 280 -10.56 -14.08 23.42
CA GLU A 280 -10.96 -14.32 22.03
C GLU A 280 -11.96 -13.27 21.54
N HIS A 281 -12.97 -12.92 22.35
CA HIS A 281 -13.92 -11.86 21.99
C HIS A 281 -13.22 -10.50 21.80
N GLN A 282 -12.33 -10.13 22.72
CA GLN A 282 -11.54 -8.89 22.60
C GLN A 282 -10.66 -8.90 21.33
N ARG A 283 -10.03 -10.03 21.02
CA ARG A 283 -9.21 -10.20 19.81
C ARG A 283 -10.04 -10.05 18.54
N GLN A 284 -11.23 -10.65 18.48
CA GLN A 284 -12.14 -10.54 17.33
C GLN A 284 -12.66 -9.11 17.15
N ALA A 285 -13.07 -8.45 18.25
CA ALA A 285 -13.51 -7.07 18.22
C ALA A 285 -12.40 -6.14 17.73
N ALA A 286 -11.19 -6.28 18.27
CA ALA A 286 -10.05 -5.47 17.86
C ALA A 286 -9.65 -5.72 16.40
N MET A 287 -9.72 -6.97 15.93
CA MET A 287 -9.45 -7.29 14.52
C MET A 287 -10.49 -6.68 13.58
N ASN A 288 -11.76 -6.67 13.98
CA ASN A 288 -12.83 -6.03 13.20
C ASN A 288 -12.60 -4.52 13.05
N VAL A 289 -12.18 -3.84 14.12
CA VAL A 289 -11.84 -2.42 14.07
C VAL A 289 -10.67 -2.16 13.12
N THR A 290 -9.58 -2.92 13.22
CA THR A 290 -8.41 -2.69 12.37
C THR A 290 -8.66 -3.02 10.91
N VAL A 291 -9.36 -4.11 10.59
CA VAL A 291 -9.73 -4.42 9.21
C VAL A 291 -10.56 -3.27 8.61
N ARG A 292 -11.51 -2.71 9.38
CA ARG A 292 -12.26 -1.53 8.97
C ARG A 292 -11.37 -0.31 8.77
N ASN A 293 -10.47 -0.01 9.71
CA ASN A 293 -9.53 1.11 9.60
C ASN A 293 -8.63 0.98 8.38
N VAL A 294 -8.08 -0.21 8.11
CA VAL A 294 -7.24 -0.47 6.93
C VAL A 294 -8.02 -0.17 5.65
N ILE A 295 -9.22 -0.75 5.48
CA ILE A 295 -10.01 -0.57 4.27
C ILE A 295 -10.45 0.89 4.08
N THR A 296 -10.92 1.56 5.14
CA THR A 296 -11.29 2.97 5.07
C THR A 296 -10.08 3.85 4.72
N SER A 297 -8.91 3.53 5.28
CA SER A 297 -7.67 4.25 5.00
C SER A 297 -7.21 4.06 3.56
N MET A 298 -7.26 2.85 3.03
CA MET A 298 -6.95 2.57 1.61
C MET A 298 -7.85 3.40 0.68
N ARG A 299 -9.16 3.46 0.95
CA ARG A 299 -10.09 4.31 0.19
C ARG A 299 -9.71 5.79 0.24
N LEU A 300 -9.40 6.29 1.44
CA LEU A 300 -9.02 7.69 1.63
C LEU A 300 -7.71 8.02 0.91
N MET A 301 -6.74 7.10 0.95
CA MET A 301 -5.47 7.24 0.23
C MET A 301 -5.64 7.28 -1.29
N SER A 302 -6.56 6.51 -1.86
CA SER A 302 -6.88 6.59 -3.30
C SER A 302 -7.61 7.89 -3.68
N ALA A 303 -8.32 8.53 -2.75
CA ALA A 303 -9.03 9.78 -2.99
C ALA A 303 -8.18 11.04 -2.76
N LEU A 304 -7.07 10.93 -2.02
CA LEU A 304 -6.22 12.06 -1.65
C LEU A 304 -5.41 12.58 -2.85
N ASP A 305 -5.33 13.91 -3.01
CA ASP A 305 -4.34 14.51 -3.91
C ASP A 305 -2.95 14.47 -3.28
N TRP A 306 -2.17 13.45 -3.67
CA TRP A 306 -0.80 13.27 -3.18
C TRP A 306 0.15 14.39 -3.59
N ARG A 307 -0.19 15.18 -4.62
CA ARG A 307 0.61 16.34 -5.04
C ARG A 307 0.51 17.45 -4.01
N GLU A 308 -0.70 17.75 -3.57
CA GLU A 308 -0.94 18.73 -2.51
C GLU A 308 -0.31 18.27 -1.19
N PHE A 309 -0.47 16.99 -0.85
CA PHE A 309 0.17 16.43 0.33
C PHE A 309 1.70 16.61 0.28
N PHE A 310 2.35 16.18 -0.82
CA PHE A 310 3.79 16.33 -1.04
C PHE A 310 4.22 17.79 -0.84
N GLU A 311 3.51 18.71 -1.48
CA GLU A 311 3.80 20.14 -1.43
C GLU A 311 3.63 20.76 -0.05
N SER A 312 2.76 20.18 0.78
CA SER A 312 2.54 20.57 2.18
C SER A 312 3.63 20.09 3.13
N VAL A 313 4.41 19.07 2.75
CA VAL A 313 5.49 18.48 3.57
C VAL A 313 6.90 18.69 3.03
N SER A 314 7.04 19.13 1.77
CA SER A 314 8.33 19.39 1.12
C SER A 314 9.04 20.60 1.73
N LEU A 315 10.18 20.33 2.39
CA LEU A 315 11.08 21.37 2.89
C LEU A 315 11.76 22.13 1.73
N VAL A 316 11.98 21.47 0.59
CA VAL A 316 12.50 22.12 -0.63
C VAL A 316 11.51 23.15 -1.15
N ASP A 317 10.23 22.80 -1.23
CA ASP A 317 9.17 23.72 -1.62
C ASP A 317 9.06 24.90 -0.69
N GLU A 318 9.17 24.67 0.62
CA GLU A 318 9.11 25.73 1.61
C GLU A 318 10.22 26.77 1.39
N VAL A 319 11.44 26.33 1.09
CA VAL A 319 12.56 27.22 0.75
C VAL A 319 12.31 27.95 -0.57
N LEU A 320 11.81 27.25 -1.59
CA LEU A 320 11.54 27.87 -2.90
C LEU A 320 10.39 28.88 -2.85
N ARG A 321 9.33 28.62 -2.06
CA ARG A 321 8.19 29.54 -1.87
C ARG A 321 8.55 30.83 -1.16
N ALA A 322 9.69 30.89 -0.49
CA ALA A 322 10.21 32.16 0.04
C ALA A 322 10.58 33.16 -1.08
N ASP A 323 10.62 32.74 -2.35
CA ASP A 323 10.60 33.60 -3.53
C ASP A 323 9.20 33.58 -4.19
N ALA A 324 8.62 34.75 -4.44
CA ALA A 324 7.20 34.93 -4.74
C ALA A 324 6.75 34.19 -6.02
N ASP A 325 7.65 34.07 -7.01
CA ASP A 325 7.31 33.50 -8.31
C ASP A 325 7.04 31.99 -8.23
N PHE A 326 7.71 31.28 -7.32
CA PHE A 326 7.60 29.82 -7.25
C PHE A 326 6.20 29.38 -6.81
N ALA A 327 5.60 30.06 -5.83
CA ALA A 327 4.27 29.69 -5.32
C ALA A 327 3.15 29.87 -6.35
N ALA A 328 3.32 30.82 -7.30
CA ALA A 328 2.35 31.10 -8.35
C ALA A 328 2.44 30.13 -9.54
N MET A 329 3.51 29.31 -9.62
CA MET A 329 3.72 28.36 -10.72
C MET A 329 2.79 27.15 -10.63
N ASP A 330 2.44 26.61 -11.79
CA ASP A 330 1.72 25.34 -11.87
C ASP A 330 2.58 24.18 -11.35
N PHE A 331 1.92 23.06 -11.03
CA PHE A 331 2.59 21.90 -10.46
C PHE A 331 3.71 21.37 -11.37
N ALA A 332 3.48 21.34 -12.69
CA ALA A 332 4.46 20.84 -13.67
C ALA A 332 5.73 21.70 -13.71
N THR A 333 5.61 23.02 -13.59
CA THR A 333 6.78 23.90 -13.53
C THR A 333 7.51 23.73 -12.20
N ARG A 334 6.80 23.69 -11.07
CA ARG A 334 7.42 23.43 -9.76
C ARG A 334 8.14 22.09 -9.71
N ASP A 335 7.62 21.08 -10.39
CA ASP A 335 8.24 19.77 -10.51
C ASP A 335 9.56 19.78 -11.30
N ARG A 336 9.71 20.64 -12.30
CA ARG A 336 11.00 20.84 -13.00
C ARG A 336 12.08 21.39 -12.08
N TYR A 337 11.72 22.30 -11.16
CA TYR A 337 12.66 22.80 -10.16
C TYR A 337 13.11 21.67 -9.21
N ARG A 338 12.17 20.82 -8.79
CA ARG A 338 12.47 19.65 -7.97
C ARG A 338 13.45 18.71 -8.67
N HIS A 339 13.20 18.37 -9.93
CA HIS A 339 14.11 17.55 -10.74
C HIS A 339 15.51 18.16 -10.85
N ALA A 340 15.61 19.46 -11.15
CA ALA A 340 16.90 20.15 -11.23
C ALA A 340 17.65 20.13 -9.89
N ILE A 341 16.95 20.28 -8.76
CA ILE A 341 17.53 20.20 -7.42
C ILE A 341 18.06 18.80 -7.13
N GLU A 342 17.31 17.74 -7.47
CA GLU A 342 17.78 16.37 -7.30
C GLU A 342 19.02 16.08 -8.16
N GLU A 343 19.04 16.52 -9.43
CA GLU A 343 20.19 16.35 -10.32
C GLU A 343 21.45 17.05 -9.78
N LEU A 344 21.31 18.29 -9.35
CA LEU A 344 22.39 19.06 -8.73
C LEU A 344 22.84 18.45 -7.40
N SER A 345 21.91 17.93 -6.59
CA SER A 345 22.21 17.22 -5.34
C SER A 345 23.06 15.98 -5.60
N ARG A 346 22.63 15.11 -6.52
CA ARG A 346 23.36 13.90 -6.92
C ARG A 346 24.75 14.21 -7.47
N GLY A 347 24.89 15.26 -8.28
CA GLY A 347 26.17 15.65 -8.88
C GLY A 347 27.14 16.35 -7.92
N SER A 348 26.63 17.00 -6.86
CA SER A 348 27.45 17.81 -5.95
C SER A 348 27.79 17.14 -4.62
N GLY A 349 27.10 16.04 -4.26
CA GLY A 349 27.23 15.40 -2.95
C GLY A 349 26.68 16.25 -1.79
N ARG A 350 25.94 17.32 -2.08
CA ARG A 350 25.27 18.17 -1.09
C ARG A 350 23.82 17.72 -0.92
N SER A 351 23.21 18.04 0.22
CA SER A 351 21.78 17.77 0.41
C SER A 351 20.92 18.60 -0.56
N GLU A 352 19.74 18.09 -0.89
CA GLU A 352 18.77 18.82 -1.73
C GLU A 352 18.45 20.19 -1.13
N LEU A 353 18.28 20.28 0.18
CA LEU A 353 18.05 21.56 0.87
C LEU A 353 19.22 22.54 0.75
N ASP A 354 20.46 22.06 0.83
CA ASP A 354 21.62 22.93 0.65
C ASP A 354 21.73 23.44 -0.79
N VAL A 355 21.44 22.58 -1.77
CA VAL A 355 21.34 22.97 -3.18
C VAL A 355 20.25 24.02 -3.37
N THR A 356 19.05 23.81 -2.82
CA THR A 356 17.94 24.76 -2.92
C THR A 356 18.30 26.11 -2.33
N ARG A 357 18.85 26.15 -1.10
CA ARG A 357 19.24 27.41 -0.43
C ARG A 357 20.29 28.17 -1.23
N ARG A 358 21.27 27.47 -1.81
CA ARG A 358 22.30 28.07 -2.67
C ARG A 358 21.70 28.62 -3.97
N ALA A 359 20.85 27.84 -4.63
CA ALA A 359 20.18 28.27 -5.86
C ALA A 359 19.34 29.55 -5.63
N VAL A 360 18.57 29.60 -4.54
CA VAL A 360 17.79 30.79 -4.16
C VAL A 360 18.71 31.97 -3.83
N LEU A 361 19.83 31.75 -3.15
CA LEU A 361 20.79 32.81 -2.85
C LEU A 361 21.43 33.40 -4.12
N GLU A 362 21.88 32.56 -5.05
CA GLU A 362 22.48 33.02 -6.31
C GLU A 362 21.44 33.72 -7.21
N ALA A 363 20.19 33.23 -7.25
CA ALA A 363 19.10 33.90 -7.94
C ALA A 363 18.83 35.31 -7.38
N LYS A 364 18.85 35.46 -6.04
CA LYS A 364 18.72 36.76 -5.38
C LYS A 364 19.89 37.69 -5.70
N ARG A 365 21.12 37.18 -5.73
CA ARG A 365 22.30 37.99 -6.12
C ARG A 365 22.20 38.48 -7.57
N ALA A 366 21.83 37.60 -8.49
CA ALA A 366 21.66 37.96 -9.90
C ALA A 366 20.56 39.02 -10.11
N ARG A 367 19.51 39.06 -9.28
CA ARG A 367 18.48 40.12 -9.30
C ARG A 367 18.99 41.47 -8.79
N LEU A 368 20.00 41.47 -7.91
CA LEU A 368 20.58 42.67 -7.31
C LEU A 368 21.76 43.22 -8.11
N GLU A 369 22.38 42.41 -8.97
CA GLU A 369 23.43 42.87 -9.87
C GLU A 369 22.82 43.74 -10.99
N PRO A 370 23.37 44.95 -11.26
CA PRO A 370 22.95 45.74 -12.40
C PRO A 370 23.24 44.95 -13.69
N PRO A 371 22.39 45.08 -14.73
CA PRO A 371 22.61 44.38 -15.99
C PRO A 371 24.05 44.68 -16.48
N PRO A 372 24.77 43.68 -16.99
CA PRO A 372 26.13 43.88 -17.48
C PRO A 372 26.11 45.05 -18.47
N LYS A 373 27.02 46.03 -18.28
CA LYS A 373 27.15 47.17 -19.19
C LYS A 373 27.19 46.62 -20.61
N PRO A 374 26.35 47.12 -21.54
CA PRO A 374 26.44 46.69 -22.92
C PRO A 374 27.89 46.88 -23.37
N LEU A 375 28.49 45.81 -23.89
CA LEU A 375 29.84 45.86 -24.45
C LEU A 375 29.86 47.01 -25.46
N SER A 376 30.53 48.10 -25.11
CA SER A 376 30.77 49.18 -26.05
C SER A 376 31.67 48.61 -27.13
N CYS A 377 31.10 48.29 -28.30
CA CYS A 377 31.90 47.99 -29.49
C CYS A 377 32.88 49.15 -29.70
N PRO A 378 34.20 48.94 -29.63
CA PRO A 378 35.15 50.01 -29.85
C PRO A 378 35.09 50.40 -31.33
N GLY A 379 34.62 51.62 -31.60
CA GLY A 379 34.90 52.36 -32.83
C GLY A 379 34.28 51.82 -34.12
N ILE A 380 33.05 52.26 -34.42
CA ILE A 380 32.72 52.62 -35.80
C ILE A 380 32.18 54.04 -35.74
N GLY A 381 32.92 54.95 -36.38
CA GLY A 381 32.68 56.38 -36.33
C GLY A 381 31.26 56.77 -36.74
N GLU A 382 30.81 57.87 -36.13
CA GLU A 382 29.62 58.61 -36.50
C GLU A 382 29.51 58.77 -38.02
N LYS A 383 28.36 58.36 -38.56
CA LYS A 383 27.52 59.12 -39.52
C LYS A 383 26.49 58.19 -40.16
N THR A 384 25.27 58.15 -39.63
CA THR A 384 23.99 58.28 -40.38
C THR A 384 22.77 58.05 -39.46
N PRO A 385 21.62 58.69 -39.73
CA PRO A 385 20.52 58.77 -38.78
C PRO A 385 19.65 57.50 -38.77
N ALA A 386 18.97 57.34 -37.64
CA ALA A 386 18.09 56.24 -37.29
C ALA A 386 17.19 55.76 -38.45
N THR A 387 17.36 54.48 -38.82
CA THR A 387 16.32 53.72 -39.51
C THR A 387 15.94 52.56 -38.61
N THR A 388 14.67 52.55 -38.22
CA THR A 388 13.96 51.55 -37.43
C THR A 388 14.20 50.15 -38.00
N CYS A 389 14.92 49.29 -37.27
CA CYS A 389 15.10 47.90 -37.67
C CYS A 389 13.96 47.07 -37.07
N SER A 390 12.96 46.81 -37.91
CA SER A 390 11.87 45.87 -37.63
C SER A 390 12.43 44.46 -37.36
N ARG A 391 11.93 43.81 -36.31
CA ARG A 391 12.19 42.40 -36.01
C ARG A 391 11.60 41.53 -37.12
N GLU A 392 12.43 41.10 -38.06
CA GLU A 392 12.14 39.94 -38.92
C GLU A 392 12.82 38.69 -38.38
N GLY A 393 12.03 37.61 -38.35
CA GLY A 393 12.32 36.37 -37.65
C GLY A 393 13.54 35.62 -38.19
N VAL A 394 14.41 35.21 -37.27
CA VAL A 394 15.47 34.24 -37.54
C VAL A 394 14.88 32.83 -37.41
N ARG A 395 14.76 32.12 -38.54
CA ARG A 395 14.61 30.66 -38.57
C ARG A 395 15.93 30.02 -38.09
N PRO A 396 15.93 28.98 -37.24
CA PRO A 396 17.14 28.23 -36.97
C PRO A 396 17.43 27.28 -38.12
N SER A 397 18.65 27.36 -38.63
CA SER A 397 19.24 26.44 -39.60
C SER A 397 19.41 25.04 -38.99
N ARG A 398 19.05 24.02 -39.78
CA ARG A 398 19.37 22.61 -39.51
C ARG A 398 20.89 22.43 -39.55
N SER A 399 21.49 22.11 -38.40
CA SER A 399 22.75 21.38 -38.34
C SER A 399 22.51 20.02 -37.69
N ARG A 400 23.14 19.00 -38.29
CA ARG A 400 22.97 17.57 -38.02
C ARG A 400 23.70 17.17 -36.73
N SER A 401 23.21 16.05 -36.17
CA SER A 401 23.81 15.17 -35.17
C SER A 401 24.00 15.73 -33.75
N ALA A 402 22.89 15.85 -33.02
CA ALA A 402 22.87 15.45 -31.61
C ALA A 402 22.44 13.97 -31.57
N SER A 403 23.41 13.10 -31.34
CA SER A 403 23.17 11.72 -30.92
C SER A 403 22.18 11.71 -29.76
N ALA A 404 21.17 10.84 -29.86
CA ALA A 404 20.25 10.54 -28.78
C ALA A 404 21.03 10.23 -27.49
N PHE A 405 21.07 11.19 -26.57
CA PHE A 405 21.52 10.94 -25.20
C PHE A 405 20.36 10.20 -24.50
N PRO A 406 20.63 9.05 -23.88
CA PRO A 406 19.59 8.31 -23.19
C PRO A 406 19.06 9.19 -22.05
N GLN A 407 17.74 9.31 -21.96
CA GLN A 407 17.05 9.86 -20.80
C GLN A 407 17.55 9.09 -19.58
N SER A 408 18.42 9.71 -18.79
CA SER A 408 18.77 9.25 -17.47
C SER A 408 17.51 9.29 -16.61
N ALA A 409 17.30 8.23 -15.82
CA ALA A 409 16.15 8.06 -14.94
C ALA A 409 15.98 9.25 -13.98
N GLY A 410 15.20 10.25 -14.38
CA GLY A 410 14.60 11.21 -13.47
C GLY A 410 13.44 10.55 -12.73
N PHE A 411 13.22 10.95 -11.48
CA PHE A 411 12.12 10.46 -10.67
C PHE A 411 10.81 10.92 -11.29
N PHE A 412 10.16 10.07 -12.08
CA PHE A 412 8.76 10.29 -12.42
C PHE A 412 8.00 10.39 -11.11
N ALA A 413 7.33 11.53 -10.88
CA ALA A 413 6.16 11.53 -10.02
C ALA A 413 5.30 10.34 -10.48
N PRO A 414 4.96 9.39 -9.59
CA PRO A 414 4.11 8.28 -9.98
C PRO A 414 2.88 8.88 -10.65
N THR A 415 2.40 8.26 -11.73
CA THR A 415 1.26 8.78 -12.48
C THR A 415 0.02 8.67 -11.60
N TRP A 416 -0.19 9.65 -10.72
CA TRP A 416 -1.38 9.82 -9.91
C TRP A 416 -2.41 10.56 -10.77
N PRO A 417 -3.38 9.87 -11.40
CA PRO A 417 -4.48 10.56 -12.04
C PRO A 417 -5.25 11.29 -10.95
N GLY A 418 -5.25 12.63 -10.99
CA GLY A 418 -6.16 13.43 -10.19
C GLY A 418 -7.58 13.10 -10.62
N ARG A 419 -8.28 12.26 -9.86
CA ARG A 419 -9.71 12.03 -10.05
C ARG A 419 -10.44 13.12 -9.27
N HIS A 420 -10.99 14.09 -9.98
CA HIS A 420 -12.00 14.98 -9.41
C HIS A 420 -13.21 14.13 -8.97
N PRO A 421 -13.75 14.33 -7.75
CA PRO A 421 -14.98 13.67 -7.35
C PRO A 421 -16.13 14.18 -8.24
N ARG A 422 -16.78 13.27 -8.97
CA ARG A 422 -18.08 13.56 -9.60
C ARG A 422 -19.12 13.67 -8.49
N THR A 423 -19.49 14.89 -8.13
CA THR A 423 -20.71 15.17 -7.38
C THR A 423 -21.91 14.83 -8.27
N SER A 424 -22.66 13.77 -7.94
CA SER A 424 -24.01 13.57 -8.47
C SER A 424 -25.02 13.80 -7.36
N GLU A 425 -25.44 15.04 -7.22
CA GLU A 425 -26.72 15.40 -6.62
C GLU A 425 -27.83 14.89 -7.55
N ARG A 426 -28.65 13.97 -7.05
CA ARG A 426 -29.99 13.76 -7.58
C ARG A 426 -30.95 13.45 -6.43
N SER A 427 -31.58 14.51 -5.96
CA SER A 427 -32.87 14.48 -5.30
C SER A 427 -33.92 13.79 -6.20
N ARG A 428 -34.70 12.85 -5.65
CA ARG A 428 -36.17 12.75 -5.78
C ARG A 428 -36.71 11.47 -5.12
N SER A 429 -37.44 11.69 -4.01
CA SER A 429 -38.78 11.16 -3.70
C SER A 429 -39.23 9.78 -4.22
N SER A 430 -39.47 8.87 -3.26
CA SER A 430 -40.50 7.80 -3.27
C SER A 430 -41.93 8.43 -3.18
N PRO A 431 -43.07 7.73 -3.43
CA PRO A 431 -43.36 6.32 -3.10
C PRO A 431 -44.26 5.51 -4.07
N GLY A 432 -44.45 4.20 -3.79
CA GLY A 432 -45.65 3.47 -4.23
C GLY A 432 -45.48 2.00 -4.66
N SER A 433 -45.64 1.08 -3.71
CA SER A 433 -46.28 -0.26 -3.77
C SER A 433 -46.38 -1.05 -5.10
N SER A 434 -45.89 -2.30 -5.10
CA SER A 434 -46.66 -3.56 -5.20
C SER A 434 -45.82 -4.76 -5.67
N SER A 435 -45.89 -5.87 -4.95
CA SER A 435 -45.44 -7.24 -5.31
C SER A 435 -46.67 -8.05 -5.80
N PRO A 436 -46.63 -9.34 -6.23
CA PRO A 436 -45.50 -10.31 -6.26
C PRO A 436 -45.38 -11.33 -7.46
N CYS A 437 -44.21 -11.99 -7.57
CA CYS A 437 -43.93 -13.40 -7.98
C CYS A 437 -44.16 -13.88 -9.47
N PRO A 438 -43.75 -15.12 -9.89
CA PRO A 438 -42.38 -15.72 -9.93
C PRO A 438 -42.10 -16.61 -11.20
N PHE A 439 -40.83 -16.82 -11.64
CA PHE A 439 -40.28 -18.04 -12.34
C PHE A 439 -38.87 -17.74 -12.91
N SER A 440 -37.76 -18.34 -12.45
CA SER A 440 -37.15 -19.63 -12.81
C SER A 440 -36.16 -19.66 -14.00
N ARG A 441 -34.92 -20.04 -13.66
CA ARG A 441 -33.94 -20.93 -14.34
C ARG A 441 -33.07 -20.45 -15.52
N ARG A 442 -31.76 -20.51 -15.20
CA ARG A 442 -30.60 -21.13 -15.90
C ARG A 442 -29.82 -20.36 -16.97
N ALA A 443 -28.52 -20.18 -16.64
CA ALA A 443 -27.29 -20.44 -17.42
C ALA A 443 -27.12 -19.65 -18.74
N ASN A 444 -25.94 -19.22 -19.19
CA ASN A 444 -24.56 -19.64 -18.96
C ASN A 444 -23.60 -18.51 -19.42
N ARG A 445 -22.32 -18.73 -19.15
CA ARG A 445 -21.13 -17.89 -19.41
C ARG A 445 -20.96 -17.42 -20.85
N GLU A 446 -20.41 -16.21 -21.02
CA GLU A 446 -19.33 -15.85 -21.96
C GLU A 446 -18.92 -14.37 -21.73
N TRP A 447 -17.74 -14.11 -21.18
CA TRP A 447 -17.15 -12.76 -21.15
C TRP A 447 -15.95 -12.72 -22.10
N ALA A 448 -16.19 -12.17 -23.28
CA ALA A 448 -15.20 -11.92 -24.31
C ALA A 448 -14.41 -10.64 -23.98
N TRP A 449 -13.09 -10.75 -24.04
CA TRP A 449 -12.15 -9.63 -24.09
C TRP A 449 -12.22 -8.96 -25.47
N ARG A 450 -12.67 -7.69 -25.57
CA ARG A 450 -12.28 -6.77 -26.65
C ARG A 450 -12.17 -5.32 -26.18
N VAL A 451 -10.91 -4.90 -26.09
CA VAL A 451 -10.32 -3.62 -26.52
C VAL A 451 -11.31 -2.57 -27.06
N TRP A 452 -11.38 -1.43 -26.37
CA TRP A 452 -11.89 -0.17 -26.92
C TRP A 452 -10.70 0.68 -27.40
N SER A 453 -10.64 0.93 -28.70
CA SER A 453 -9.95 2.06 -29.31
C SER A 453 -11.02 3.02 -29.84
N CYS A 454 -11.14 4.19 -29.21
CA CYS A 454 -11.92 5.31 -29.72
C CYS A 454 -11.26 5.90 -30.97
N SER A 455 -12.05 6.18 -32.00
CA SER A 455 -11.94 7.38 -32.85
C SER A 455 -13.21 7.48 -33.71
N GLY A 456 -13.98 8.54 -33.48
CA GLY A 456 -15.22 8.82 -34.20
C GLY A 456 -15.01 9.66 -35.46
N CYS A 457 -15.90 9.41 -36.42
CA CYS A 457 -16.46 10.28 -37.45
C CYS A 457 -15.53 11.02 -38.43
N SER A 458 -15.55 10.56 -39.69
CA SER A 458 -15.95 11.42 -40.82
C SER A 458 -16.30 10.57 -42.04
N LEU A 459 -17.45 10.85 -42.66
CA LEU A 459 -17.87 10.33 -43.97
C LEU A 459 -18.23 11.54 -44.84
N SER A 460 -17.37 11.85 -45.80
CA SER A 460 -17.71 12.41 -47.12
C SER A 460 -16.44 12.58 -47.95
N SER A 461 -16.33 11.79 -49.02
CA SER A 461 -15.31 11.86 -50.09
C SER A 461 -15.90 12.59 -51.32
N PRO A 462 -15.16 12.78 -52.43
CA PRO A 462 -13.94 13.57 -52.69
C PRO A 462 -14.23 14.56 -53.90
N PRO A 463 -13.31 15.17 -54.71
CA PRO A 463 -12.20 14.52 -55.45
C PRO A 463 -10.88 15.32 -55.67
N ARG A 464 -9.83 14.57 -56.02
CA ARG A 464 -8.74 14.87 -57.00
C ARG A 464 -7.84 16.11 -56.79
N THR A 465 -6.55 15.90 -56.51
CA THR A 465 -5.46 15.87 -57.53
C THR A 465 -4.05 15.82 -56.90
N TRP A 466 -3.31 14.76 -57.26
CA TRP A 466 -1.91 14.73 -57.74
C TRP A 466 -0.73 15.42 -57.01
N ARG A 467 0.34 14.59 -56.88
CA ARG A 467 1.80 14.84 -56.84
C ARG A 467 2.55 14.91 -55.50
N SER A 468 3.00 13.74 -55.08
CA SER A 468 4.42 13.35 -54.91
C SER A 468 5.49 14.43 -54.64
N ARG A 469 6.20 14.31 -53.50
CA ARG A 469 7.60 13.84 -53.40
C ARG A 469 8.24 14.21 -52.04
N TRP A 470 8.96 13.21 -51.50
CA TRP A 470 9.92 13.18 -50.38
C TRP A 470 9.38 13.10 -48.95
#